data_AF-A0A6C0CKU8-F1
#
_entry.id   AF-A0A6C0CKU8-F1
#
_cell.length_a   1.000
_cell.length_b   1.000
_cell.length_c   1.000
_cell.angle_alpha   90.00
_cell.angle_beta   90.00
_cell.angle_gamma   90.00
#
_symmetry.space_group_name_H-M   'P 1'
#
loop_
_entity.id
_entity.type
_entity.pdbx_description
1 polymer ?
#
loop_
_entity_poly.entity_id
_entity_poly.type
_entity_poly.pdbx_seq_one_letter_code
_entity_poly.pdbx_strand_id
1 'polypeptide(L)'
;MRKDVLIDIKKELEDIVLKCNELNKKIEYAIQNDYADDVDAEDASDGDADAWEDITTIKPKKVVLDKTMKKLIKINKAQPEQRTGPWYELRKKMVTASDVACTLRNIPDVCDAYFKEFMINSRDYYKKYKKGSCCNPYSNKKEFIYKKCNKGKSFTGSIATRWGQKYEPVATEIYEKHNKLQVLEFGLMPHPTLEWLGASPDGITDKNVMLEIKCPFRRKITGIPPFYYWIQVQIQLEVCGLKYCDFLECTIWEYKTEQDFLDDAPSYGDNHELLGQTLYGKDKGIVGTLVDASKTCQISDAQPDDKIEDFDFPLTHYYPFTPRVKLDPPTTIKDIYARITNQFRGVQYYVLEYVYEKNPKTNRVSKVTGRITLADGTIEEIVSTETALYKAKPDILMQACKKYPDKHILVWTWWKLFEDSTVRIKRNKKWFKQNSSEIKRIWDLVLYYRENSGELDTVEDVDPNEDPVSSDDDESSSDEESSSIEPPVLDAMVDL
;
A
#
# COMPACT_ATOMS: atom_id res chain seq x y z
N MET A 1 11.36 0.06 -38.54
CA MET A 1 12.02 1.37 -38.75
C MET A 1 13.49 1.14 -39.04
N ARG A 2 14.05 1.96 -39.91
CA ARG A 2 15.47 1.97 -40.30
C ARG A 2 16.32 2.35 -39.05
N LYS A 3 17.47 1.67 -38.81
CA LYS A 3 18.25 1.78 -37.55
C LYS A 3 18.75 3.21 -37.28
N ASP A 4 19.06 3.90 -38.35
CA ASP A 4 19.35 5.33 -38.47
C ASP A 4 18.22 6.21 -37.90
N VAL A 5 16.97 5.93 -38.28
CA VAL A 5 15.80 6.69 -37.79
C VAL A 5 15.57 6.49 -36.28
N LEU A 6 15.88 5.31 -35.74
CA LEU A 6 15.79 5.06 -34.29
C LEU A 6 16.86 5.81 -33.49
N ILE A 7 18.06 5.98 -34.06
CA ILE A 7 19.15 6.74 -33.43
C ILE A 7 18.79 8.23 -33.40
N ASP A 8 18.24 8.76 -34.49
CA ASP A 8 17.82 10.17 -34.56
C ASP A 8 16.67 10.46 -33.59
N ILE A 9 15.66 9.59 -33.52
CA ILE A 9 14.54 9.71 -32.56
C ILE A 9 15.06 9.62 -31.11
N LYS A 10 16.00 8.73 -30.82
CA LYS A 10 16.59 8.61 -29.49
C LYS A 10 17.30 9.92 -29.09
N LYS A 11 18.04 10.51 -30.02
CA LYS A 11 18.76 11.77 -29.79
C LYS A 11 17.81 12.95 -29.60
N GLU A 12 16.72 13.01 -30.36
CA GLU A 12 15.67 14.02 -30.16
C GLU A 12 14.96 13.85 -28.81
N LEU A 13 14.68 12.62 -28.39
CA LEU A 13 14.08 12.34 -27.08
C LEU A 13 15.03 12.73 -25.92
N GLU A 14 16.33 12.45 -26.03
CA GLU A 14 17.34 12.87 -25.05
C GLU A 14 17.40 14.40 -24.93
N ASP A 15 17.32 15.13 -26.04
CA ASP A 15 17.32 16.60 -26.06
C ASP A 15 16.02 17.19 -25.45
N ILE A 16 14.88 16.54 -25.69
CA ILE A 16 13.59 16.91 -25.07
C ILE A 16 13.64 16.69 -23.54
N VAL A 17 14.17 15.55 -23.09
CA VAL A 17 14.31 15.25 -21.65
C VAL A 17 15.22 16.29 -20.97
N LEU A 18 16.33 16.67 -21.62
CA LEU A 18 17.22 17.70 -21.10
C LEU A 18 16.51 19.06 -20.93
N LYS A 19 15.74 19.48 -21.93
CA LYS A 19 14.94 20.72 -21.89
C LYS A 19 13.86 20.68 -20.81
N CYS A 20 13.18 19.55 -20.63
CA CYS A 20 12.20 19.37 -19.55
C CYS A 20 12.86 19.50 -18.17
N ASN A 21 14.05 18.94 -17.98
CA ASN A 21 14.79 19.05 -16.73
C ASN A 21 15.24 20.50 -16.44
N GLU A 22 15.68 21.26 -17.44
CA GLU A 22 15.97 22.69 -17.28
C GLU A 22 14.72 23.50 -16.92
N LEU A 23 13.58 23.17 -17.51
CA LEU A 23 12.32 23.83 -17.22
C LEU A 23 11.87 23.54 -15.78
N ASN A 24 12.00 22.29 -15.31
CA ASN A 24 11.72 21.91 -13.93
C ASN A 24 12.60 22.68 -12.94
N LYS A 25 13.91 22.84 -13.21
CA LYS A 25 14.80 23.66 -12.37
C LYS A 25 14.35 25.13 -12.30
N LYS A 26 13.87 25.71 -13.41
CA LYS A 26 13.32 27.07 -13.45
C LYS A 26 12.02 27.19 -12.66
N ILE A 27 11.15 26.18 -12.73
CA ILE A 27 9.91 26.12 -11.95
C ILE A 27 10.22 25.99 -10.46
N GLU A 28 11.16 25.13 -10.07
CA GLU A 28 11.60 24.99 -8.67
C GLU A 28 12.18 26.31 -8.12
N TYR A 29 13.00 27.00 -8.91
CA TYR A 29 13.53 28.33 -8.57
C TYR A 29 12.41 29.37 -8.43
N ALA A 30 11.42 29.36 -9.33
CA ALA A 30 10.28 30.27 -9.24
C ALA A 30 9.42 29.99 -7.99
N ILE A 31 9.12 28.72 -7.70
CA ILE A 31 8.39 28.31 -6.49
C ILE A 31 9.14 28.73 -5.22
N GLN A 32 10.47 28.63 -5.20
CA GLN A 32 11.25 29.05 -4.04
C GLN A 32 11.22 30.56 -3.80
N ASN A 33 11.10 31.36 -4.85
CA ASN A 33 11.07 32.82 -4.76
C ASN A 33 9.65 33.39 -4.55
N ASP A 34 8.60 32.67 -4.93
CA ASP A 34 7.19 33.08 -4.72
C ASP A 34 6.72 32.93 -3.25
N TYR A 35 7.50 32.22 -2.41
CA TYR A 35 7.24 32.07 -0.97
C TYR A 35 7.95 33.12 -0.09
N ALA A 36 8.55 34.16 -0.69
CA ALA A 36 9.28 35.20 0.03
C ALA A 36 8.44 36.46 0.35
N ASP A 37 7.22 36.60 -0.17
CA ASP A 37 6.44 37.86 -0.07
C ASP A 37 5.39 37.91 1.07
N ASP A 38 5.33 36.92 1.97
CA ASP A 38 4.42 36.93 3.13
C ASP A 38 5.18 36.84 4.48
N VAL A 39 6.20 37.68 4.65
CA VAL A 39 6.77 37.96 5.98
C VAL A 39 6.82 39.46 6.18
N ASP A 40 6.05 39.92 7.17
CA ASP A 40 5.96 41.33 7.60
C ASP A 40 7.36 41.96 7.68
N ALA A 41 7.57 42.97 6.84
CA ALA A 41 8.77 43.78 6.82
C ALA A 41 8.72 44.80 7.97
N GLU A 42 9.22 44.42 9.14
CA GLU A 42 9.81 45.36 10.09
C GLU A 42 11.13 44.77 10.61
N ASP A 43 12.19 45.58 10.52
CA ASP A 43 13.56 45.36 10.99
C ASP A 43 14.50 44.50 10.12
N ALA A 44 14.98 45.10 9.02
CA ALA A 44 16.32 44.80 8.51
C ALA A 44 17.00 46.10 8.06
N SER A 45 17.83 46.66 8.96
CA SER A 45 18.81 47.68 8.63
C SER A 45 19.97 47.05 7.86
N ASP A 46 20.44 47.79 6.85
CA ASP A 46 21.62 47.59 6.00
C ASP A 46 22.77 46.75 6.60
N GLY A 47 23.25 45.78 5.82
CA GLY A 47 24.51 45.08 6.13
C GLY A 47 24.84 43.93 5.17
N ASP A 48 25.74 44.21 4.23
CA ASP A 48 26.73 43.32 3.61
C ASP A 48 26.28 42.08 2.82
N ALA A 49 26.22 42.26 1.50
CA ALA A 49 26.27 41.20 0.50
C ALA A 49 27.70 40.65 0.36
N ASP A 50 28.11 39.75 1.26
CA ASP A 50 29.23 38.81 1.04
C ASP A 50 29.30 37.79 2.20
N ALA A 51 28.37 36.83 2.23
CA ALA A 51 28.46 35.66 3.10
C ALA A 51 27.78 34.45 2.46
N TRP A 52 28.52 33.71 1.63
CA TRP A 52 28.19 32.31 1.35
C TRP A 52 28.57 31.49 2.59
N GLU A 53 27.70 31.47 3.60
CA GLU A 53 27.84 30.55 4.72
C GLU A 53 27.47 29.12 4.29
N ASP A 54 28.32 28.20 4.74
CA ASP A 54 28.34 26.77 4.52
C ASP A 54 26.97 26.10 4.81
N ILE A 55 26.32 25.59 3.75
CA ILE A 55 25.00 24.90 3.77
C ILE A 55 25.00 23.65 4.67
N THR A 56 26.16 23.21 5.14
CA THR A 56 26.32 22.06 6.05
C THR A 56 25.86 22.32 7.50
N THR A 57 25.51 23.56 7.85
CA THR A 57 25.21 23.95 9.26
C THR A 57 23.76 24.33 9.55
N ILE A 58 22.81 24.07 8.65
CA ILE A 58 21.38 24.29 8.94
C ILE A 58 20.91 23.22 9.93
N LYS A 59 20.95 23.55 11.23
CA LYS A 59 20.31 22.74 12.28
C LYS A 59 18.83 22.56 11.90
N PRO A 60 18.27 21.34 11.90
CA PRO A 60 16.87 21.13 11.57
C PRO A 60 16.01 22.00 12.49
N LYS A 61 15.19 22.88 11.90
CA LYS A 61 14.20 23.68 12.65
C LYS A 61 13.39 22.71 13.50
N LYS A 62 13.42 22.89 14.82
CA LYS A 62 12.71 22.05 15.78
C LYS A 62 11.22 22.11 15.43
N VAL A 63 10.66 21.01 14.92
CA VAL A 63 9.25 20.93 14.53
C VAL A 63 8.39 21.19 15.77
N VAL A 64 7.69 22.33 15.80
CA VAL A 64 6.79 22.69 16.90
C VAL A 64 5.46 21.99 16.63
N LEU A 65 5.27 20.82 17.23
CA LEU A 65 4.02 20.08 17.13
C LEU A 65 2.88 20.82 17.83
N ASP A 66 1.74 20.91 17.14
CA ASP A 66 0.55 21.56 17.68
C ASP A 66 -0.14 20.72 18.77
N LYS A 67 -1.23 21.26 19.34
CA LYS A 67 -2.00 20.57 20.39
C LYS A 67 -2.65 19.28 19.90
N THR A 68 -3.09 19.24 18.65
CA THR A 68 -3.77 18.09 18.02
C THR A 68 -2.80 16.92 17.92
N MET A 69 -1.64 17.16 17.31
CA MET A 69 -0.61 16.15 17.12
C MET A 69 -0.06 15.63 18.46
N LYS A 70 0.18 16.52 19.43
CA LYS A 70 0.58 16.10 20.79
C LYS A 70 -0.44 15.17 21.45
N LYS A 71 -1.73 15.43 21.27
CA LYS A 71 -2.81 14.57 21.77
C LYS A 71 -2.77 13.20 21.09
N LEU A 72 -2.65 13.16 19.77
CA LEU A 72 -2.59 11.91 18.99
C LEU A 72 -1.39 11.06 19.38
N ILE A 73 -0.19 11.66 19.48
CA ILE A 73 1.03 10.97 19.92
C ILE A 73 0.86 10.38 21.33
N LYS A 74 0.23 11.13 22.25
CA LYS A 74 -0.03 10.64 23.60
C LYS A 74 -0.96 9.41 23.59
N ILE A 75 -2.01 9.43 22.77
CA ILE A 75 -2.91 8.29 22.62
C ILE A 75 -2.16 7.11 22.03
N ASN A 76 -1.41 7.32 20.94
CA ASN A 76 -0.65 6.29 20.23
C ASN A 76 0.32 5.54 21.15
N LYS A 77 1.06 6.26 22.00
CA LYS A 77 2.01 5.66 22.96
C LYS A 77 1.36 4.72 23.98
N ALA A 78 0.05 4.83 24.20
CA ALA A 78 -0.69 3.95 25.09
C ALA A 78 -1.27 2.71 24.37
N GLN A 79 -1.13 2.64 23.04
CA GLN A 79 -1.68 1.56 22.23
C GLN A 79 -0.61 0.48 21.99
N PRO A 80 -1.03 -0.79 21.80
CA PRO A 80 -0.12 -1.82 21.36
C PRO A 80 0.43 -1.46 19.97
N GLU A 81 1.67 -1.88 19.73
CA GLU A 81 2.32 -1.74 18.44
C GLU A 81 1.49 -2.41 17.34
N GLN A 82 1.40 -1.77 16.17
CA GLN A 82 0.57 -2.22 15.07
C GLN A 82 0.99 -3.62 14.59
N ARG A 83 0.02 -4.43 14.14
CA ARG A 83 0.26 -5.80 13.62
C ARG A 83 0.81 -6.80 14.67
N THR A 84 0.78 -6.47 15.96
CA THR A 84 1.08 -7.41 17.06
C THR A 84 -0.17 -8.16 17.55
N GLY A 85 0.02 -9.28 18.26
CA GLY A 85 -1.09 -10.04 18.87
C GLY A 85 -2.05 -9.17 19.72
N PRO A 86 -1.54 -8.38 20.68
CA PRO A 86 -2.36 -7.44 21.46
C PRO A 86 -3.14 -6.43 20.60
N TRP A 87 -2.55 -5.97 19.48
CA TRP A 87 -3.22 -5.07 18.54
C TRP A 87 -4.40 -5.77 17.85
N TYR A 88 -4.24 -7.01 17.40
CA TYR A 88 -5.35 -7.79 16.82
C TYR A 88 -6.47 -8.03 17.84
N GLU A 89 -6.14 -8.35 19.09
CA GLU A 89 -7.13 -8.55 20.16
C GLU A 89 -7.92 -7.27 20.47
N LEU A 90 -7.26 -6.12 20.48
CA LEU A 90 -7.94 -4.84 20.71
C LEU A 90 -8.92 -4.52 19.57
N ARG A 91 -8.54 -4.80 18.32
CA ARG A 91 -9.40 -4.62 17.13
C ARG A 91 -10.65 -5.50 17.14
N LYS A 92 -10.64 -6.63 17.85
CA LYS A 92 -11.84 -7.46 18.02
C LYS A 92 -12.91 -6.73 18.83
N LYS A 93 -12.53 -5.82 19.74
CA LYS A 93 -13.46 -5.14 20.67
C LYS A 93 -14.18 -3.92 20.08
N MET A 94 -13.96 -3.60 18.81
CA MET A 94 -14.54 -2.43 18.15
C MET A 94 -14.74 -2.66 16.64
N VAL A 95 -15.57 -1.83 16.02
CA VAL A 95 -15.60 -1.64 14.58
C VAL A 95 -14.35 -0.84 14.18
N THR A 96 -13.60 -1.34 13.19
CA THR A 96 -12.43 -0.63 12.67
C THR A 96 -12.78 0.08 11.37
N ALA A 97 -12.11 1.19 11.06
CA ALA A 97 -12.38 1.98 9.85
C ALA A 97 -12.48 1.16 8.56
N SER A 98 -11.57 0.19 8.37
CA SER A 98 -11.55 -0.71 7.21
C SER A 98 -12.73 -1.67 7.15
N ASP A 99 -13.40 -1.94 8.28
CA ASP A 99 -14.56 -2.83 8.35
C ASP A 99 -15.90 -2.08 8.15
N VAL A 100 -15.94 -0.74 8.28
CA VAL A 100 -17.21 0.02 8.28
C VAL A 100 -17.98 -0.12 6.97
N ALA A 101 -17.29 -0.27 5.84
CA ALA A 101 -17.96 -0.51 4.56
C ALA A 101 -18.78 -1.82 4.55
N CYS A 102 -18.47 -2.81 5.42
CA CYS A 102 -19.25 -4.04 5.55
C CYS A 102 -20.60 -3.83 6.29
N THR A 103 -20.77 -2.69 6.97
CA THR A 103 -21.95 -2.38 7.79
C THR A 103 -22.94 -1.46 7.06
N LEU A 104 -22.60 -0.97 5.86
CA LEU A 104 -23.38 0.01 5.11
C LEU A 104 -23.78 -0.55 3.73
N ARG A 105 -24.81 0.07 3.12
CA ARG A 105 -25.35 -0.31 1.82
C ARG A 105 -25.19 0.77 0.76
N ASN A 106 -25.07 0.36 -0.49
CA ASN A 106 -25.03 1.23 -1.66
C ASN A 106 -26.43 1.85 -1.91
N ILE A 107 -26.78 2.86 -1.11
CA ILE A 107 -28.02 3.64 -1.22
C ILE A 107 -27.69 5.14 -1.30
N PRO A 108 -28.58 5.97 -1.87
CA PRO A 108 -28.32 7.41 -2.05
C PRO A 108 -27.84 8.12 -0.78
N ASP A 109 -28.50 7.91 0.36
CA ASP A 109 -28.15 8.52 1.65
C ASP A 109 -26.70 8.25 2.10
N VAL A 110 -26.13 7.12 1.67
CA VAL A 110 -24.76 6.71 1.98
C VAL A 110 -23.78 7.21 0.90
N CYS A 111 -24.15 7.11 -0.38
CA CYS A 111 -23.24 7.34 -1.51
C CYS A 111 -23.20 8.79 -2.04
N ASP A 112 -24.26 9.59 -1.86
CA ASP A 112 -24.41 10.88 -2.55
C ASP A 112 -23.29 11.88 -2.25
N ALA A 113 -22.77 11.86 -1.01
CA ALA A 113 -21.63 12.69 -0.62
C ALA A 113 -20.39 12.37 -1.46
N TYR A 114 -20.11 11.08 -1.64
CA TYR A 114 -18.99 10.59 -2.44
C TYR A 114 -19.23 10.86 -3.93
N PHE A 115 -20.44 10.66 -4.44
CA PHE A 115 -20.77 10.97 -5.84
C PHE A 115 -20.58 12.44 -6.15
N LYS A 116 -20.98 13.33 -5.24
CA LYS A 116 -20.78 14.77 -5.39
C LYS A 116 -19.30 15.14 -5.35
N GLU A 117 -18.53 14.54 -4.44
CA GLU A 117 -17.10 14.86 -4.27
C GLU A 117 -16.26 14.47 -5.51
N PHE A 118 -16.57 13.33 -6.14
CA PHE A 118 -15.80 12.81 -7.28
C PHE A 118 -16.55 12.85 -8.61
N MET A 119 -17.65 13.61 -8.69
CA MET A 119 -18.48 13.75 -9.90
C MET A 119 -18.90 12.41 -10.51
N ILE A 120 -19.22 11.42 -9.66
CA ILE A 120 -19.58 10.07 -10.09
C ILE A 120 -21.00 10.05 -10.64
N ASN A 121 -21.17 9.42 -11.80
CA ASN A 121 -22.49 9.11 -12.31
C ASN A 121 -23.13 7.98 -11.49
N SER A 122 -24.22 8.29 -10.78
CA SER A 122 -24.91 7.33 -9.91
C SER A 122 -25.46 6.12 -10.67
N ARG A 123 -25.95 6.32 -11.90
CA ARG A 123 -26.48 5.22 -12.73
C ARG A 123 -25.37 4.23 -13.07
N ASP A 124 -24.20 4.69 -13.47
CA ASP A 124 -23.09 3.80 -13.83
C ASP A 124 -22.47 3.14 -12.60
N TYR A 125 -22.41 3.84 -11.47
CA TYR A 125 -22.00 3.25 -10.20
C TYR A 125 -22.94 2.10 -9.78
N TYR A 126 -24.26 2.32 -9.80
CA TYR A 126 -25.22 1.30 -9.40
C TYR A 126 -25.35 0.15 -10.40
N LYS A 127 -25.03 0.34 -11.68
CA LYS A 127 -24.83 -0.78 -12.61
C LYS A 127 -23.66 -1.68 -12.18
N LYS A 128 -22.57 -1.08 -11.70
CA LYS A 128 -21.37 -1.80 -11.31
C LYS A 128 -21.48 -2.48 -9.94
N TYR A 129 -22.06 -1.80 -8.96
CA TYR A 129 -22.06 -2.27 -7.56
C TYR A 129 -23.43 -2.73 -7.05
N LYS A 130 -24.50 -2.65 -7.86
CA LYS A 130 -25.91 -2.90 -7.50
C LYS A 130 -26.41 -2.00 -6.35
N LYS A 131 -27.57 -1.38 -6.53
CA LYS A 131 -28.21 -0.58 -5.47
C LYS A 131 -28.66 -1.50 -4.32
N GLY A 132 -28.46 -1.08 -3.06
CA GLY A 132 -28.84 -1.83 -1.86
C GLY A 132 -27.85 -2.91 -1.40
N SER A 133 -26.85 -3.24 -2.23
CA SER A 133 -25.78 -4.18 -1.89
C SER A 133 -24.83 -3.62 -0.82
N CYS A 134 -23.97 -4.46 -0.26
CA CYS A 134 -22.93 -4.03 0.68
C CYS A 134 -21.96 -3.01 0.05
N CYS A 135 -21.58 -1.96 0.78
CA CYS A 135 -20.58 -1.00 0.30
C CYS A 135 -19.18 -1.62 0.13
N ASN A 136 -18.87 -2.69 0.86
CA ASN A 136 -17.68 -3.49 0.64
C ASN A 136 -17.95 -4.55 -0.45
N PRO A 137 -17.21 -4.58 -1.57
CA PRO A 137 -17.42 -5.56 -2.63
C PRO A 137 -16.80 -6.94 -2.33
N TYR A 138 -15.99 -7.06 -1.27
CA TYR A 138 -15.25 -8.28 -0.94
C TYR A 138 -15.77 -9.00 0.31
N SER A 139 -16.75 -8.41 1.00
CA SER A 139 -17.32 -8.98 2.21
C SER A 139 -18.71 -8.43 2.47
N ASN A 140 -19.50 -9.12 3.28
CA ASN A 140 -20.86 -8.72 3.62
C ASN A 140 -21.06 -8.54 5.14
N LYS A 141 -22.26 -8.11 5.52
CA LYS A 141 -22.63 -7.89 6.93
C LYS A 141 -22.53 -9.16 7.77
N LYS A 142 -22.96 -10.31 7.25
CA LYS A 142 -22.92 -11.59 7.98
C LYS A 142 -21.48 -11.98 8.27
N GLU A 143 -20.61 -11.97 7.26
CA GLU A 143 -19.19 -12.24 7.43
C GLU A 143 -18.52 -11.31 8.44
N PHE A 144 -18.87 -10.01 8.42
CA PHE A 144 -18.41 -9.07 9.43
C PHE A 144 -18.85 -9.48 10.85
N ILE A 145 -20.12 -9.84 11.04
CA ILE A 145 -20.63 -10.29 12.35
C ILE A 145 -19.92 -11.56 12.80
N TYR A 146 -19.79 -12.57 11.92
CA TYR A 146 -19.08 -13.82 12.20
C TYR A 146 -17.62 -13.57 12.58
N LYS A 147 -16.92 -12.71 11.82
CA LYS A 147 -15.55 -12.27 12.10
C LYS A 147 -15.44 -11.66 13.49
N LYS A 148 -16.36 -10.76 13.86
CA LYS A 148 -16.34 -10.12 15.18
C LYS A 148 -16.83 -11.05 16.31
N CYS A 149 -17.51 -12.15 16.01
CA CYS A 149 -17.89 -13.19 16.97
C CYS A 149 -16.85 -14.32 17.10
N ASN A 150 -15.65 -14.17 16.52
CA ASN A 150 -14.60 -15.20 16.48
C ASN A 150 -15.03 -16.53 15.82
N LYS A 151 -16.08 -16.50 14.98
CA LYS A 151 -16.50 -17.65 14.15
C LYS A 151 -16.18 -17.45 12.65
N GLY A 152 -15.57 -16.32 12.28
CA GLY A 152 -15.10 -16.07 10.92
C GLY A 152 -13.84 -16.91 10.60
N LYS A 153 -13.62 -17.16 9.31
CA LYS A 153 -12.40 -17.82 8.84
C LYS A 153 -11.16 -17.04 9.29
N SER A 154 -10.13 -17.76 9.72
CA SER A 154 -8.81 -17.18 9.96
C SER A 154 -8.30 -16.55 8.67
N PHE A 155 -7.89 -15.29 8.72
CA PHE A 155 -7.33 -14.60 7.56
C PHE A 155 -5.89 -15.06 7.33
N THR A 156 -5.62 -15.70 6.21
CA THR A 156 -4.27 -16.20 5.82
C THR A 156 -3.44 -15.16 5.06
N GLY A 157 -4.09 -14.08 4.59
CA GLY A 157 -3.46 -12.95 3.89
C GLY A 157 -3.20 -13.21 2.42
N SER A 158 -3.74 -12.39 1.51
CA SER A 158 -3.53 -12.59 0.06
C SER A 158 -2.22 -12.01 -0.47
N ILE A 159 -1.83 -12.41 -1.70
CA ILE A 159 -0.72 -11.77 -2.46
C ILE A 159 -0.88 -10.25 -2.48
N ALA A 160 -2.10 -9.75 -2.72
CA ALA A 160 -2.37 -8.32 -2.73
C ALA A 160 -2.16 -7.65 -1.35
N THR A 161 -2.50 -8.36 -0.27
CA THR A 161 -2.29 -7.85 1.10
C THR A 161 -0.80 -7.74 1.42
N ARG A 162 -0.01 -8.76 1.08
CA ARG A 162 1.45 -8.74 1.25
C ARG A 162 2.11 -7.68 0.40
N TRP A 163 1.68 -7.55 -0.85
CA TRP A 163 2.15 -6.50 -1.75
C TRP A 163 1.94 -5.12 -1.14
N GLY A 164 0.75 -4.86 -0.59
CA GLY A 164 0.46 -3.67 0.19
C GLY A 164 1.44 -3.49 1.35
N GLN A 165 1.61 -4.50 2.20
CA GLN A 165 2.52 -4.45 3.35
C GLN A 165 3.99 -4.20 2.97
N LYS A 166 4.45 -4.78 1.85
CA LYS A 166 5.81 -4.63 1.34
C LYS A 166 6.11 -3.20 0.91
N TYR A 167 5.14 -2.59 0.24
CA TYR A 167 5.33 -1.33 -0.46
C TYR A 167 4.71 -0.12 0.23
N GLU A 168 3.92 -0.32 1.29
CA GLU A 168 3.37 0.77 2.08
C GLU A 168 4.45 1.71 2.60
N PRO A 169 5.57 1.23 3.21
CA PRO A 169 6.56 2.19 3.68
C PRO A 169 7.45 2.74 2.55
N VAL A 170 7.59 2.03 1.41
CA VAL A 170 8.17 2.63 0.18
C VAL A 170 7.34 3.83 -0.28
N ALA A 171 6.01 3.68 -0.32
CA ALA A 171 5.10 4.76 -0.70
C ALA A 171 5.12 5.91 0.32
N THR A 172 5.26 5.63 1.62
CA THR A 172 5.49 6.66 2.64
C THR A 172 6.73 7.49 2.33
N GLU A 173 7.85 6.84 1.99
CA GLU A 173 9.10 7.54 1.68
C GLU A 173 9.02 8.39 0.42
N ILE A 174 8.39 7.87 -0.65
CA ILE A 174 8.11 8.64 -1.87
C ILE A 174 7.28 9.88 -1.51
N TYR A 175 6.24 9.70 -0.70
CA TYR A 175 5.37 10.80 -0.27
C TYR A 175 6.11 11.86 0.55
N GLU A 176 6.93 11.45 1.53
CA GLU A 176 7.78 12.35 2.32
C GLU A 176 8.75 13.15 1.46
N LYS A 177 9.41 12.47 0.50
CA LYS A 177 10.36 13.06 -0.44
C LYS A 177 9.69 14.11 -1.33
N HIS A 178 8.58 13.75 -1.99
CA HIS A 178 7.87 14.63 -2.92
C HIS A 178 7.27 15.86 -2.23
N ASN A 179 6.80 15.69 -0.99
CA ASN A 179 6.13 16.76 -0.25
C ASN A 179 7.04 17.49 0.76
N LYS A 180 8.33 17.10 0.87
CA LYS A 180 9.33 17.66 1.78
C LYS A 180 8.81 17.78 3.22
N LEU A 181 8.22 16.69 3.72
CA LEU A 181 7.60 16.62 5.04
C LEU A 181 7.97 15.34 5.77
N GLN A 182 7.48 15.18 7.00
CA GLN A 182 7.63 13.97 7.78
C GLN A 182 6.26 13.37 8.08
N VAL A 183 6.16 12.05 7.98
CA VAL A 183 5.00 11.23 8.33
C VAL A 183 5.33 10.49 9.63
N LEU A 184 4.42 10.60 10.60
CA LEU A 184 4.48 9.87 11.85
C LEU A 184 3.53 8.66 11.76
N GLU A 185 3.98 7.49 12.21
CA GLU A 185 3.18 6.26 12.23
C GLU A 185 2.29 6.18 13.48
N PHE A 186 1.11 5.58 13.31
CA PHE A 186 0.11 5.43 14.37
C PHE A 186 -0.49 4.01 14.39
N GLY A 187 -0.68 3.47 15.58
CA GLY A 187 -1.34 2.19 15.81
C GLY A 187 -2.87 2.29 15.76
N LEU A 188 -3.56 1.54 16.61
CA LEU A 188 -5.02 1.61 16.70
C LEU A 188 -5.46 2.80 17.55
N MET A 189 -5.99 3.83 16.92
CA MET A 189 -6.56 5.00 17.56
C MET A 189 -8.03 4.72 17.93
N PRO A 190 -8.41 4.73 19.22
CA PRO A 190 -9.82 4.65 19.63
C PRO A 190 -10.53 5.99 19.39
N HIS A 191 -11.83 5.94 19.06
CA HIS A 191 -12.63 7.16 18.99
C HIS A 191 -12.73 7.81 20.38
N PRO A 192 -12.62 9.16 20.51
CA PRO A 192 -12.59 9.82 21.82
C PRO A 192 -13.81 9.61 22.72
N THR A 193 -14.97 9.30 22.13
CA THR A 193 -16.26 9.15 22.85
C THR A 193 -17.07 7.91 22.46
N LEU A 194 -16.66 7.17 21.43
CA LEU A 194 -17.41 6.03 20.91
C LEU A 194 -16.55 4.78 21.08
N GLU A 195 -16.65 4.13 22.23
CA GLU A 195 -15.77 3.00 22.60
C GLU A 195 -15.80 1.84 21.60
N TRP A 196 -16.89 1.73 20.83
CA TRP A 196 -17.09 0.73 19.80
C TRP A 196 -16.44 1.07 18.45
N LEU A 197 -15.76 2.21 18.30
CA LEU A 197 -15.18 2.66 17.03
C LEU A 197 -13.69 2.97 17.18
N GLY A 198 -12.88 2.51 16.21
CA GLY A 198 -11.47 2.86 16.13
C GLY A 198 -10.92 2.84 14.70
N ALA A 199 -9.71 3.35 14.54
CA ALA A 199 -9.07 3.51 13.25
C ALA A 199 -7.55 3.37 13.37
N SER A 200 -6.90 2.82 12.34
CA SER A 200 -5.44 2.84 12.21
C SER A 200 -5.13 3.59 10.92
N PRO A 201 -4.74 4.87 10.97
CA PRO A 201 -4.21 5.57 9.80
C PRO A 201 -2.80 5.07 9.49
N ASP A 202 -2.43 5.04 8.21
CA ASP A 202 -1.08 4.61 7.80
C ASP A 202 -0.02 5.63 8.25
N GLY A 203 -0.38 6.92 8.27
CA GLY A 203 0.44 7.95 8.89
C GLY A 203 -0.25 9.30 9.05
N ILE A 204 0.39 10.22 9.77
CA ILE A 204 -0.07 11.60 9.90
C ILE A 204 1.14 12.53 9.79
N THR A 205 1.04 13.54 8.93
CA THR A 205 2.11 14.51 8.72
C THR A 205 2.24 15.47 9.90
N ASP A 206 3.39 16.12 10.03
CA ASP A 206 3.62 17.23 10.96
C ASP A 206 2.67 18.44 10.77
N LYS A 207 1.97 18.48 9.62
CA LYS A 207 0.93 19.47 9.29
C LYS A 207 -0.50 18.98 9.55
N ASN A 208 -0.69 17.91 10.33
CA ASN A 208 -2.00 17.32 10.64
C ASN A 208 -2.81 16.85 9.41
N VAL A 209 -2.11 16.42 8.36
CA VAL A 209 -2.75 15.75 7.22
C VAL A 209 -2.55 14.25 7.39
N MET A 210 -3.65 13.51 7.42
CA MET A 210 -3.60 12.05 7.46
C MET A 210 -3.10 11.51 6.11
N LEU A 211 -2.43 10.37 6.13
CA LEU A 211 -2.01 9.63 4.95
C LEU A 211 -2.66 8.24 5.00
N GLU A 212 -3.31 7.86 3.90
CA GLU A 212 -3.84 6.51 3.67
C GLU A 212 -3.24 6.01 2.35
N ILE A 213 -2.52 4.90 2.41
CA ILE A 213 -1.70 4.37 1.32
C ILE A 213 -2.33 3.09 0.78
N LYS A 214 -2.38 2.97 -0.54
CA LYS A 214 -2.74 1.72 -1.22
C LYS A 214 -1.75 1.43 -2.34
N CYS A 215 -1.06 0.31 -2.24
CA CYS A 215 -0.25 -0.23 -3.33
C CYS A 215 -1.05 -1.36 -4.00
N PRO A 216 -1.92 -1.09 -4.99
CA PRO A 216 -2.69 -2.13 -5.63
C PRO A 216 -1.79 -3.09 -6.42
N PHE A 217 -1.98 -4.40 -6.24
CA PHE A 217 -1.20 -5.40 -6.98
C PHE A 217 -1.62 -5.50 -8.46
N ARG A 218 -2.92 -5.36 -8.76
CA ARG A 218 -3.46 -5.47 -10.13
C ARG A 218 -4.44 -4.36 -10.52
N ARG A 219 -5.08 -3.71 -9.55
CA ARG A 219 -6.10 -2.70 -9.82
C ARG A 219 -5.44 -1.47 -10.43
N LYS A 220 -5.97 -1.01 -11.56
CA LYS A 220 -5.57 0.26 -12.18
C LYS A 220 -5.96 1.45 -11.29
N ILE A 221 -5.06 2.42 -11.21
CA ILE A 221 -5.30 3.70 -10.55
C ILE A 221 -6.17 4.55 -11.49
N THR A 222 -7.21 5.18 -10.96
CA THR A 222 -8.13 6.01 -11.75
C THR A 222 -8.20 7.45 -11.27
N GLY A 223 -7.40 7.82 -10.26
CA GLY A 223 -7.50 9.12 -9.58
C GLY A 223 -8.76 9.28 -8.73
N ILE A 224 -9.54 8.21 -8.52
CA ILE A 224 -10.76 8.21 -7.72
C ILE A 224 -10.66 7.06 -6.71
N PRO A 225 -10.63 7.36 -5.40
CA PRO A 225 -10.60 6.34 -4.36
C PRO A 225 -11.86 5.46 -4.46
N PRO A 226 -11.73 4.12 -4.48
CA PRO A 226 -12.88 3.24 -4.36
C PRO A 226 -13.75 3.58 -3.14
N PHE A 227 -15.07 3.49 -3.27
CA PHE A 227 -16.01 4.02 -2.27
C PHE A 227 -15.80 3.44 -0.85
N TYR A 228 -15.48 2.15 -0.74
CA TYR A 228 -15.19 1.52 0.55
C TYR A 228 -13.91 2.08 1.22
N TYR A 229 -12.92 2.52 0.44
CA TYR A 229 -11.75 3.23 0.98
C TYR A 229 -12.08 4.68 1.34
N TRP A 230 -12.94 5.35 0.57
CA TRP A 230 -13.44 6.67 0.97
C TRP A 230 -14.18 6.59 2.31
N ILE A 231 -15.04 5.59 2.52
CA ILE A 231 -15.68 5.31 3.82
C ILE A 231 -14.63 5.11 4.91
N GLN A 232 -13.61 4.29 4.67
CA GLN A 232 -12.52 4.07 5.61
C GLN A 232 -11.83 5.38 6.00
N VAL A 233 -11.50 6.23 5.04
CA VAL A 233 -10.86 7.54 5.27
C VAL A 233 -11.77 8.47 6.08
N GLN A 234 -13.07 8.52 5.78
CA GLN A 234 -14.01 9.34 6.56
C GLN A 234 -14.04 8.92 8.03
N ILE A 235 -13.98 7.61 8.32
CA ILE A 235 -13.93 7.09 9.69
C ILE A 235 -12.59 7.39 10.36
N GLN A 236 -11.46 7.23 9.66
CA GLN A 236 -10.15 7.58 10.22
C GLN A 236 -10.07 9.08 10.56
N LEU A 237 -10.56 9.97 9.69
CA LEU A 237 -10.65 11.40 9.93
C LEU A 237 -11.56 11.75 11.10
N GLU A 238 -12.68 11.02 11.26
CA GLU A 238 -13.58 11.17 12.39
C GLU A 238 -12.88 10.87 13.71
N VAL A 239 -12.34 9.64 13.82
CA VAL A 239 -11.66 9.10 15.00
C VAL A 239 -10.46 9.97 15.40
N CYS A 240 -9.63 10.36 14.44
CA CYS A 240 -8.41 11.13 14.74
C CYS A 240 -8.66 12.63 14.93
N GLY A 241 -9.88 13.13 14.71
CA GLY A 241 -10.14 14.56 14.86
C GLY A 241 -9.54 15.43 13.74
N LEU A 242 -9.16 14.83 12.60
CA LEU A 242 -8.43 15.51 11.52
C LEU A 242 -9.37 16.04 10.43
N LYS A 243 -8.86 17.01 9.64
CA LYS A 243 -9.63 17.68 8.58
C LYS A 243 -9.44 17.06 7.20
N TYR A 244 -8.23 16.62 6.90
CA TYR A 244 -7.82 16.17 5.57
C TYR A 244 -7.03 14.87 5.66
N CYS A 245 -7.25 14.01 4.69
CA CYS A 245 -6.45 12.83 4.42
C CYS A 245 -5.99 12.88 2.97
N ASP A 246 -4.72 12.65 2.72
CA ASP A 246 -4.20 12.37 1.39
C ASP A 246 -4.27 10.86 1.16
N PHE A 247 -5.10 10.47 0.20
CA PHE A 247 -5.24 9.09 -0.25
C PHE A 247 -4.25 8.86 -1.38
N LEU A 248 -3.16 8.13 -1.08
CA LEU A 248 -2.07 7.84 -1.98
C LEU A 248 -2.21 6.44 -2.56
N GLU A 249 -2.19 6.35 -3.88
CA GLU A 249 -2.08 5.08 -4.59
C GLU A 249 -0.75 4.99 -5.33
N CYS A 250 -0.06 3.86 -5.22
CA CYS A 250 1.23 3.61 -5.90
C CYS A 250 1.20 2.26 -6.64
N THR A 251 1.32 2.31 -7.97
CA THR A 251 1.65 1.13 -8.79
C THR A 251 3.16 1.00 -8.84
N ILE A 252 3.68 -0.12 -8.32
CA ILE A 252 5.11 -0.41 -8.26
C ILE A 252 5.41 -1.64 -9.10
N TRP A 253 6.54 -1.65 -9.81
CA TRP A 253 7.02 -2.80 -10.57
C TRP A 253 8.35 -3.29 -10.00
N GLU A 254 8.61 -4.59 -10.11
CA GLU A 254 9.88 -5.20 -9.71
C GLU A 254 10.77 -5.49 -10.92
N TYR A 255 12.06 -5.14 -10.83
CA TYR A 255 13.05 -5.60 -11.80
C TYR A 255 13.34 -7.08 -11.57
N LYS A 256 13.70 -7.80 -12.65
CA LYS A 256 14.07 -9.21 -12.57
C LYS A 256 15.49 -9.37 -12.03
N THR A 257 16.43 -8.54 -12.49
CA THR A 257 17.84 -8.62 -12.09
C THR A 257 18.37 -7.31 -11.54
N GLU A 258 19.43 -7.39 -10.74
CA GLU A 258 20.21 -6.23 -10.31
C GLU A 258 20.72 -5.43 -11.50
N GLN A 259 21.16 -6.10 -12.57
CA GLN A 259 21.65 -5.43 -13.77
C GLN A 259 20.54 -4.62 -14.46
N ASP A 260 19.33 -5.17 -14.61
CA ASP A 260 18.20 -4.41 -15.18
C ASP A 260 17.88 -3.15 -14.35
N PHE A 261 18.04 -3.23 -13.02
CA PHE A 261 17.89 -2.09 -12.13
C PHE A 261 19.01 -1.05 -12.34
N LEU A 262 20.27 -1.48 -12.45
CA LEU A 262 21.42 -0.60 -12.68
C LEU A 262 21.34 0.08 -14.06
N ASP A 263 20.95 -0.66 -15.09
CA ASP A 263 20.84 -0.18 -16.48
C ASP A 263 19.74 0.87 -16.65
N ASP A 264 18.67 0.80 -15.85
CA ASP A 264 17.60 1.81 -15.82
C ASP A 264 17.95 3.01 -14.94
N ALA A 265 19.24 3.36 -14.76
CA ALA A 265 19.67 4.55 -14.02
C ALA A 265 20.23 5.62 -14.98
N PRO A 266 19.90 6.92 -14.80
CA PRO A 266 20.55 7.96 -15.58
C PRO A 266 22.05 8.00 -15.24
N SER A 267 22.87 8.07 -16.29
CA SER A 267 24.32 8.23 -16.15
C SER A 267 24.65 9.73 -16.16
N TYR A 268 25.39 10.20 -15.15
CA TYR A 268 25.97 11.55 -15.13
C TYR A 268 27.49 11.38 -15.15
N GLY A 269 28.09 11.43 -16.34
CA GLY A 269 29.50 11.06 -16.53
C GLY A 269 29.75 9.56 -16.35
N ASP A 270 30.96 9.18 -15.93
CA ASP A 270 31.40 7.79 -15.74
C ASP A 270 30.87 7.13 -14.44
N ASN A 271 30.05 7.85 -13.65
CA ASN A 271 29.49 7.37 -12.39
C ASN A 271 27.96 7.30 -12.46
N HIS A 272 27.37 6.16 -12.08
CA HIS A 272 25.93 6.01 -11.88
C HIS A 272 25.49 6.70 -10.58
N GLU A 273 25.45 8.04 -10.56
CA GLU A 273 25.21 8.81 -9.34
C GLU A 273 23.73 8.88 -8.90
N LEU A 274 22.79 8.52 -9.78
CA LEU A 274 21.34 8.67 -9.54
C LEU A 274 20.61 7.32 -9.46
N LEU A 275 21.13 6.37 -8.69
CA LEU A 275 20.52 5.04 -8.50
C LEU A 275 19.09 5.06 -7.93
N GLY A 276 18.62 6.19 -7.37
CA GLY A 276 17.24 6.35 -6.88
C GLY A 276 16.22 6.78 -7.93
N GLN A 277 16.63 6.97 -9.19
CA GLN A 277 15.73 7.38 -10.27
C GLN A 277 15.88 6.48 -11.50
N THR A 278 14.77 6.26 -12.20
CA THR A 278 14.76 5.62 -13.52
C THR A 278 15.34 6.54 -14.59
N LEU A 279 15.61 6.02 -15.79
CA LEU A 279 15.97 6.85 -16.96
C LEU A 279 14.91 7.91 -17.29
N TYR A 280 13.67 7.72 -16.85
CA TYR A 280 12.54 8.62 -17.06
C TYR A 280 12.21 9.48 -15.84
N GLY A 281 13.09 9.51 -14.82
CA GLY A 281 12.93 10.36 -13.64
C GLY A 281 11.89 9.87 -12.62
N LYS A 282 11.40 8.62 -12.71
CA LYS A 282 10.55 8.01 -11.69
C LYS A 282 11.39 7.45 -10.54
N ASP A 283 10.85 7.40 -9.33
CA ASP A 283 11.56 6.78 -8.20
C ASP A 283 11.78 5.30 -8.41
N LYS A 284 12.94 4.82 -7.98
CA LYS A 284 13.25 3.39 -7.90
C LYS A 284 14.13 3.12 -6.68
N GLY A 285 14.19 1.88 -6.25
CA GLY A 285 14.96 1.52 -5.07
C GLY A 285 15.07 0.01 -4.85
N ILE A 286 15.47 -0.33 -3.64
CA ILE A 286 15.74 -1.70 -3.21
C ILE A 286 14.95 -1.98 -1.92
N VAL A 287 14.41 -3.18 -1.78
CA VAL A 287 13.82 -3.69 -0.54
C VAL A 287 14.57 -4.97 -0.15
N GLY A 288 15.05 -5.04 1.09
CA GLY A 288 15.58 -6.25 1.69
C GLY A 288 14.49 -6.94 2.52
N THR A 289 14.08 -8.14 2.12
CA THR A 289 13.04 -8.89 2.83
C THR A 289 13.68 -10.01 3.63
N LEU A 290 13.58 -9.94 4.97
CA LEU A 290 14.07 -10.98 5.85
C LEU A 290 12.94 -11.94 6.24
N VAL A 291 13.09 -13.22 5.89
CA VAL A 291 12.10 -14.28 6.12
C VAL A 291 12.57 -15.18 7.25
N ASP A 292 11.72 -15.39 8.25
CA ASP A 292 11.94 -16.35 9.34
C ASP A 292 11.48 -17.74 8.87
N ALA A 293 12.44 -18.64 8.58
CA ALA A 293 12.13 -19.95 8.02
C ALA A 293 11.32 -20.81 9.00
N SER A 294 11.57 -20.69 10.30
CA SER A 294 10.93 -21.50 11.34
C SER A 294 9.42 -21.29 11.36
N LYS A 295 8.98 -20.03 11.27
CA LYS A 295 7.56 -19.67 11.19
C LYS A 295 6.93 -20.07 9.86
N THR A 296 7.71 -20.03 8.79
CA THR A 296 7.23 -20.38 7.45
C THR A 296 6.91 -21.88 7.37
N CYS A 297 7.78 -22.74 7.89
CA CYS A 297 7.57 -24.19 7.90
C CYS A 297 6.38 -24.63 8.78
N GLN A 298 6.15 -23.96 9.91
CA GLN A 298 5.01 -24.26 10.79
C GLN A 298 3.64 -24.01 10.14
N ILE A 299 3.55 -23.07 9.19
CA ILE A 299 2.31 -22.77 8.48
C ILE A 299 2.04 -23.83 7.40
N SER A 300 3.07 -24.35 6.72
CA SER A 300 2.88 -25.35 5.66
C SER A 300 2.38 -26.70 6.18
N ASP A 301 2.70 -27.05 7.42
CA ASP A 301 2.32 -28.34 8.02
C ASP A 301 0.88 -28.33 8.60
N ALA A 302 0.27 -27.16 8.74
CA ALA A 302 -1.04 -26.98 9.36
C ALA A 302 -2.23 -27.07 8.38
N GLN A 303 -2.02 -27.10 7.05
CA GLN A 303 -3.09 -27.08 6.04
C GLN A 303 -2.75 -28.02 4.85
N PRO A 304 -3.15 -29.30 4.88
CA PRO A 304 -2.76 -30.29 3.86
C PRO A 304 -3.49 -30.19 2.51
N ASP A 305 -4.67 -29.56 2.44
CA ASP A 305 -5.63 -29.78 1.32
C ASP A 305 -6.09 -28.52 0.56
N ASP A 306 -5.57 -27.32 0.87
CA ASP A 306 -5.92 -26.13 0.10
C ASP A 306 -4.96 -25.93 -1.08
N LYS A 307 -5.55 -25.67 -2.26
CA LYS A 307 -4.87 -25.52 -3.55
C LYS A 307 -3.60 -24.65 -3.40
N ILE A 308 -2.48 -25.17 -3.91
CA ILE A 308 -1.11 -24.60 -3.95
C ILE A 308 -1.03 -23.28 -4.76
N GLU A 309 -2.13 -22.57 -4.98
CA GLU A 309 -2.19 -21.36 -5.81
C GLU A 309 -1.86 -20.09 -5.03
N ASP A 310 -1.96 -20.12 -3.69
CA ASP A 310 -1.82 -18.93 -2.84
C ASP A 310 -0.93 -19.19 -1.60
N PHE A 311 0.30 -19.72 -1.75
CA PHE A 311 1.23 -19.80 -0.61
C PHE A 311 1.84 -18.41 -0.30
N ASP A 312 1.20 -17.61 0.56
CA ASP A 312 1.07 -17.91 1.99
C ASP A 312 2.13 -17.32 2.98
N PHE A 313 3.13 -16.49 2.63
CA PHE A 313 4.26 -16.15 3.54
C PHE A 313 3.94 -15.20 4.73
N PRO A 314 4.43 -15.48 5.96
CA PRO A 314 4.36 -14.57 7.11
C PRO A 314 5.55 -13.58 7.13
N LEU A 315 5.52 -12.57 6.26
CA LEU A 315 6.56 -11.53 6.19
C LEU A 315 6.33 -10.48 7.30
N THR A 316 6.83 -10.74 8.51
CA THR A 316 6.61 -9.87 9.69
C THR A 316 7.70 -8.83 9.97
N HIS A 317 8.72 -8.69 9.13
CA HIS A 317 9.65 -7.56 9.23
C HIS A 317 10.02 -7.06 7.83
N TYR A 318 9.11 -6.27 7.26
CA TYR A 318 9.42 -5.48 6.08
C TYR A 318 10.32 -4.32 6.50
N TYR A 319 11.56 -4.36 6.03
CA TYR A 319 12.39 -3.18 5.96
C TYR A 319 12.45 -2.77 4.50
N PRO A 320 11.46 -2.01 4.00
CA PRO A 320 11.77 -1.16 2.87
C PRO A 320 12.80 -0.17 3.37
N PHE A 321 14.03 -0.49 3.03
CA PHE A 321 15.05 0.51 3.01
C PHE A 321 14.94 1.17 1.65
N THR A 322 14.04 2.12 1.52
CA THR A 322 14.51 3.29 0.80
C THR A 322 15.37 4.03 1.83
N PRO A 323 16.63 4.34 1.51
CA PRO A 323 17.42 5.14 2.42
C PRO A 323 16.67 6.46 2.65
N ARG A 324 16.26 6.75 3.90
CA ARG A 324 16.14 8.12 4.41
C ARG A 324 17.53 8.76 4.38
N VAL A 325 17.97 9.09 3.19
CA VAL A 325 19.19 9.82 2.93
C VAL A 325 18.76 10.76 1.83
N LYS A 326 19.03 12.06 1.95
CA LYS A 326 19.24 12.85 0.74
C LYS A 326 20.13 11.97 -0.14
N LEU A 327 19.72 11.67 -1.37
CA LEU A 327 20.62 11.01 -2.31
C LEU A 327 21.69 12.05 -2.65
N ASP A 328 22.61 12.24 -1.71
CA ASP A 328 23.79 13.03 -1.90
C ASP A 328 24.69 12.14 -2.78
N PRO A 329 25.04 12.60 -3.99
CA PRO A 329 26.04 11.92 -4.79
C PRO A 329 27.36 11.82 -3.99
N PRO A 330 28.10 10.70 -4.07
CA PRO A 330 27.78 9.44 -4.73
C PRO A 330 27.47 8.30 -3.73
N THR A 331 26.33 7.61 -3.87
CA THR A 331 25.99 6.38 -3.10
C THR A 331 26.03 5.17 -4.05
N THR A 332 26.83 4.14 -3.74
CA THR A 332 26.91 2.91 -4.55
C THR A 332 25.85 1.88 -4.14
N ILE A 333 25.60 0.87 -5.00
CA ILE A 333 24.71 -0.26 -4.64
C ILE A 333 25.20 -1.02 -3.40
N LYS A 334 26.52 -1.14 -3.23
CA LYS A 334 27.13 -1.76 -2.05
C LYS A 334 26.82 -0.98 -0.79
N ASP A 335 26.80 0.35 -0.85
CA ASP A 335 26.42 1.19 0.29
C ASP A 335 24.95 1.01 0.64
N ILE A 336 24.07 0.84 -0.36
CA ILE A 336 22.65 0.54 -0.14
C ILE A 336 22.52 -0.79 0.62
N TYR A 337 23.10 -1.88 0.10
CA TYR A 337 23.05 -3.18 0.78
C TYR A 337 23.64 -3.13 2.18
N ALA A 338 24.77 -2.44 2.38
CA ALA A 338 25.37 -2.28 3.70
C ALA A 338 24.42 -1.58 4.68
N ARG A 339 23.78 -0.47 4.27
CA ARG A 339 22.83 0.25 5.14
C ARG A 339 21.59 -0.59 5.45
N ILE A 340 21.09 -1.39 4.51
CA ILE A 340 19.97 -2.33 4.74
C ILE A 340 20.36 -3.39 5.76
N THR A 341 21.44 -4.12 5.48
CA THR A 341 21.90 -5.22 6.31
C THR A 341 22.28 -4.78 7.72
N ASN A 342 22.68 -3.52 7.87
CA ASN A 342 22.93 -2.90 9.16
C ASN A 342 21.72 -2.88 10.10
N GLN A 343 20.49 -2.87 9.56
CA GLN A 343 19.26 -2.92 10.35
C GLN A 343 19.02 -4.30 10.96
N PHE A 344 19.63 -5.33 10.38
CA PHE A 344 19.57 -6.72 10.85
C PHE A 344 20.80 -7.14 11.66
N ARG A 345 21.54 -6.17 12.23
CA ARG A 345 22.76 -6.45 13.02
C ARG A 345 22.48 -7.50 14.10
N GLY A 346 23.25 -8.59 14.09
CA GLY A 346 23.13 -9.69 15.04
C GLY A 346 22.18 -10.81 14.62
N VAL A 347 21.42 -10.65 13.53
CA VAL A 347 20.60 -11.72 12.97
C VAL A 347 21.41 -12.51 11.96
N GLN A 348 21.45 -13.84 12.11
CA GLN A 348 22.06 -14.72 11.11
C GLN A 348 21.06 -15.00 9.98
N TYR A 349 21.50 -14.78 8.75
CA TYR A 349 20.71 -15.02 7.56
C TYR A 349 21.54 -15.60 6.42
N TYR A 350 20.85 -16.29 5.50
CA TYR A 350 21.38 -16.66 4.19
C TYR A 350 20.75 -15.77 3.12
N VAL A 351 21.45 -15.52 2.02
CA VAL A 351 20.96 -14.65 0.95
C VAL A 351 20.42 -15.51 -0.17
N LEU A 352 19.14 -15.34 -0.53
CA LEU A 352 18.51 -16.02 -1.65
C LEU A 352 18.34 -15.05 -2.82
N GLU A 353 18.94 -15.41 -3.95
CA GLU A 353 18.86 -14.68 -5.22
C GLU A 353 18.10 -15.51 -6.26
N TYR A 354 17.34 -14.83 -7.12
CA TYR A 354 16.64 -15.47 -8.22
C TYR A 354 17.40 -15.28 -9.52
N VAL A 355 17.69 -16.39 -10.19
CA VAL A 355 18.34 -16.43 -11.50
C VAL A 355 17.28 -16.73 -12.55
N TYR A 356 17.25 -15.93 -13.61
CA TYR A 356 16.26 -16.03 -14.68
C TYR A 356 16.93 -16.48 -15.97
N GLU A 357 16.53 -17.66 -16.44
CA GLU A 357 16.95 -18.16 -17.74
C GLU A 357 15.91 -17.71 -18.79
N LYS A 358 16.39 -17.07 -19.87
CA LYS A 358 15.55 -16.64 -20.98
C LYS A 358 15.64 -17.63 -22.14
N ASN A 359 14.52 -17.89 -22.81
CA ASN A 359 14.50 -18.65 -24.03
C ASN A 359 15.25 -17.86 -25.13
N PRO A 360 16.28 -18.43 -25.79
CA PRO A 360 17.06 -17.71 -26.79
C PRO A 360 16.26 -17.20 -28.00
N LYS A 361 15.12 -17.85 -28.32
CA LYS A 361 14.29 -17.51 -29.48
C LYS A 361 13.25 -16.43 -29.17
N THR A 362 12.63 -16.48 -27.99
CA THR A 362 11.53 -15.57 -27.63
C THR A 362 11.97 -14.45 -26.69
N ASN A 363 13.16 -14.54 -26.10
CA ASN A 363 13.67 -13.67 -25.03
C ASN A 363 12.78 -13.61 -23.77
N ARG A 364 11.76 -14.47 -23.69
CA ARG A 364 10.90 -14.63 -22.51
C ARG A 364 11.61 -15.48 -21.47
N VAL A 365 11.34 -15.21 -20.20
CA VAL A 365 11.80 -16.08 -19.11
C VAL A 365 11.22 -17.48 -19.34
N SER A 366 12.07 -18.50 -19.33
CA SER A 366 11.68 -19.90 -19.47
C SER A 366 11.87 -20.70 -18.19
N LYS A 367 12.74 -20.24 -17.28
CA LYS A 367 13.01 -20.91 -16.01
C LYS A 367 13.51 -19.91 -14.98
N VAL A 368 13.16 -20.14 -13.72
CA VAL A 368 13.68 -19.42 -12.55
C VAL A 368 14.34 -20.43 -11.62
N THR A 369 15.55 -20.13 -11.17
CA THR A 369 16.31 -20.95 -10.20
C THR A 369 16.71 -20.06 -9.03
N GLY A 370 16.71 -20.60 -7.81
CA GLY A 370 17.23 -19.94 -6.63
C GLY A 370 18.72 -20.23 -6.44
N ARG A 371 19.49 -19.23 -6.02
CA ARG A 371 20.85 -19.40 -5.48
C ARG A 371 20.87 -18.92 -4.05
N ILE A 372 21.15 -19.80 -3.12
CA ILE A 372 21.28 -19.46 -1.71
C ILE A 372 22.74 -19.41 -1.31
N THR A 373 23.17 -18.27 -0.78
CA THR A 373 24.52 -18.05 -0.26
C THR A 373 24.50 -18.20 1.26
N LEU A 374 25.26 -19.17 1.77
CA LEU A 374 25.40 -19.47 3.19
C LEU A 374 26.38 -18.51 3.88
N ALA A 375 26.46 -18.59 5.21
CA ALA A 375 27.30 -17.70 6.02
C ALA A 375 28.81 -17.85 5.74
N ASP A 376 29.26 -19.02 5.27
CA ASP A 376 30.65 -19.29 4.89
C ASP A 376 30.97 -18.92 3.43
N GLY A 377 29.99 -18.39 2.70
CA GLY A 377 30.11 -18.05 1.27
C GLY A 377 29.81 -19.22 0.32
N THR A 378 29.47 -20.41 0.83
CA THR A 378 29.02 -21.53 -0.01
C THR A 378 27.73 -21.15 -0.73
N ILE A 379 27.65 -21.45 -2.02
CA ILE A 379 26.47 -21.20 -2.85
C ILE A 379 25.84 -22.54 -3.21
N GLU A 380 24.53 -22.67 -2.95
CA GLU A 380 23.73 -23.83 -3.33
C GLU A 380 22.60 -23.41 -4.26
N GLU A 381 22.27 -24.26 -5.25
CA GLU A 381 21.13 -24.04 -6.14
C GLU A 381 19.85 -24.69 -5.59
N ILE A 382 18.74 -23.99 -5.74
CA ILE A 382 17.39 -24.44 -5.36
C ILE A 382 16.52 -24.35 -6.61
N VAL A 383 16.04 -25.48 -7.08
CA VAL A 383 15.24 -25.57 -8.31
C VAL A 383 13.77 -25.66 -7.92
N SER A 384 12.93 -24.83 -8.54
CA SER A 384 11.49 -24.92 -8.31
C SER A 384 10.93 -26.27 -8.78
N THR A 385 10.02 -26.86 -8.01
CA THR A 385 9.20 -27.99 -8.42
C THR A 385 7.97 -27.56 -9.23
N GLU A 386 7.68 -26.26 -9.25
CA GLU A 386 6.56 -25.68 -10.01
C GLU A 386 6.92 -25.46 -11.48
N THR A 387 6.02 -25.85 -12.37
CA THR A 387 6.17 -25.63 -13.81
C THR A 387 5.71 -24.24 -14.24
N ALA A 388 4.83 -23.61 -13.45
CA ALA A 388 4.32 -22.27 -13.71
C ALA A 388 5.28 -21.20 -13.17
N LEU A 389 5.82 -20.35 -14.06
CA LEU A 389 6.83 -19.33 -13.71
C LEU A 389 6.40 -18.38 -12.60
N TYR A 390 5.11 -18.03 -12.52
CA TYR A 390 4.59 -17.14 -11.48
C TYR A 390 4.60 -17.78 -10.08
N LYS A 391 4.63 -19.12 -10.00
CA LYS A 391 4.72 -19.88 -8.74
C LYS A 391 6.16 -20.22 -8.35
N ALA A 392 7.11 -20.11 -9.29
CA ALA A 392 8.47 -20.56 -9.09
C ALA A 392 9.20 -19.84 -7.95
N LYS A 393 9.07 -18.51 -7.84
CA LYS A 393 9.68 -17.73 -6.76
C LYS A 393 9.18 -18.14 -5.36
N PRO A 394 7.85 -18.14 -5.10
CA PRO A 394 7.30 -18.66 -3.85
C PRO A 394 7.81 -20.05 -3.49
N ASP A 395 7.81 -20.97 -4.46
CA ASP A 395 8.22 -22.34 -4.24
C ASP A 395 9.72 -22.46 -3.90
N ILE A 396 10.60 -21.76 -4.63
CA ILE A 396 12.05 -21.70 -4.33
C ILE A 396 12.30 -21.20 -2.90
N LEU A 397 11.62 -20.12 -2.49
CA LEU A 397 11.76 -19.59 -1.14
C LEU A 397 11.26 -20.60 -0.09
N MET A 398 10.14 -21.29 -0.37
CA MET A 398 9.62 -22.33 0.51
C MET A 398 10.59 -23.51 0.67
N GLN A 399 11.17 -23.97 -0.43
CA GLN A 399 12.19 -25.02 -0.41
C GLN A 399 13.44 -24.57 0.37
N ALA A 400 13.86 -23.32 0.22
CA ALA A 400 14.94 -22.74 1.01
C ALA A 400 14.61 -22.75 2.51
N CYS A 401 13.40 -22.32 2.90
CA CYS A 401 12.95 -22.33 4.29
C CYS A 401 12.94 -23.76 4.86
N LYS A 402 12.40 -24.73 4.12
CA LYS A 402 12.36 -26.15 4.55
C LYS A 402 13.75 -26.76 4.72
N LYS A 403 14.70 -26.37 3.86
CA LYS A 403 16.08 -26.84 3.94
C LYS A 403 16.85 -26.23 5.11
N TYR A 404 16.53 -24.99 5.48
CA TYR A 404 17.20 -24.26 6.58
C TYR A 404 16.19 -23.70 7.59
N PRO A 405 15.45 -24.55 8.31
CA PRO A 405 14.31 -24.15 9.14
C PRO A 405 14.69 -23.24 10.32
N ASP A 406 15.93 -23.31 10.80
CA ASP A 406 16.42 -22.50 11.94
C ASP A 406 17.14 -21.22 11.51
N LYS A 407 17.00 -20.81 10.25
CA LYS A 407 17.70 -19.65 9.68
C LYS A 407 16.73 -18.59 9.19
N HIS A 408 17.24 -17.37 9.08
CA HIS A 408 16.57 -16.34 8.30
C HIS A 408 17.05 -16.39 6.85
N ILE A 409 16.17 -16.05 5.92
CA ILE A 409 16.50 -15.94 4.50
C ILE A 409 16.25 -14.49 4.06
N LEU A 410 17.31 -13.83 3.62
CA LEU A 410 17.27 -12.48 3.07
C LEU A 410 17.05 -12.54 1.56
N VAL A 411 16.04 -11.84 1.08
CA VAL A 411 15.69 -11.73 -0.35
C VAL A 411 15.76 -10.28 -0.77
N TRP A 412 16.53 -10.00 -1.82
CA TRP A 412 16.59 -8.68 -2.44
C TRP A 412 15.47 -8.50 -3.46
N THR A 413 14.84 -7.32 -3.46
CA THR A 413 13.91 -6.89 -4.50
C THR A 413 14.32 -5.50 -4.97
N TRP A 414 14.47 -5.33 -6.27
CA TRP A 414 14.65 -4.01 -6.89
C TRP A 414 13.31 -3.57 -7.46
N TRP A 415 12.89 -2.34 -7.19
CA TRP A 415 11.57 -1.83 -7.57
C TRP A 415 11.66 -0.49 -8.27
N LYS A 416 10.64 -0.16 -9.07
CA LYS A 416 10.40 1.19 -9.63
C LYS A 416 8.95 1.61 -9.46
N LEU A 417 8.73 2.89 -9.23
CA LEU A 417 7.42 3.50 -9.27
C LEU A 417 6.97 3.61 -10.73
N PHE A 418 5.86 2.96 -11.07
CA PHE A 418 5.27 3.04 -12.41
C PHE A 418 4.30 4.22 -12.51
N GLU A 419 3.36 4.29 -11.57
CA GLU A 419 2.31 5.30 -11.53
C GLU A 419 1.92 5.58 -10.08
N ASP A 420 1.61 6.82 -9.76
CA ASP A 420 1.08 7.24 -8.47
C ASP A 420 -0.07 8.24 -8.62
N SER A 421 -0.96 8.28 -7.62
CA SER A 421 -2.05 9.26 -7.54
C SER A 421 -2.27 9.64 -6.09
N THR A 422 -2.25 10.95 -5.80
CA THR A 422 -2.60 11.49 -4.48
C THR A 422 -3.89 12.29 -4.58
N VAL A 423 -4.91 11.88 -3.81
CA VAL A 423 -6.22 12.54 -3.78
C VAL A 423 -6.48 13.05 -2.36
N ARG A 424 -6.65 14.37 -2.21
CA ARG A 424 -7.00 14.96 -0.91
C ARG A 424 -8.49 14.84 -0.61
N ILE A 425 -8.82 14.07 0.42
CA ILE A 425 -10.17 13.83 0.92
C ILE A 425 -10.42 14.72 2.13
N LYS A 426 -11.56 15.44 2.13
CA LYS A 426 -11.98 16.27 3.26
C LYS A 426 -12.95 15.51 4.17
N ARG A 427 -12.81 15.69 5.49
CA ARG A 427 -13.73 15.10 6.47
C ARG A 427 -15.16 15.63 6.27
N ASN A 428 -16.09 14.70 6.14
CA ASN A 428 -17.52 14.94 6.03
C ASN A 428 -18.26 14.54 7.31
N LYS A 429 -18.33 15.49 8.26
CA LYS A 429 -19.02 15.30 9.54
C LYS A 429 -20.51 15.02 9.40
N LYS A 430 -21.16 15.57 8.36
CA LYS A 430 -22.58 15.34 8.11
C LYS A 430 -22.81 13.89 7.71
N TRP A 431 -22.00 13.38 6.78
CA TRP A 431 -22.03 11.98 6.36
C TRP A 431 -21.82 11.04 7.55
N PHE A 432 -20.81 11.29 8.40
CA PHE A 432 -20.59 10.46 9.58
C PHE A 432 -21.82 10.46 10.52
N LYS A 433 -22.36 11.64 10.84
CA LYS A 433 -23.54 11.77 11.71
C LYS A 433 -24.77 11.05 11.16
N GLN A 434 -24.95 11.06 9.84
CA GLN A 434 -26.07 10.38 9.18
C GLN A 434 -25.95 8.85 9.25
N ASN A 435 -24.73 8.32 9.19
CA ASN A 435 -24.49 6.88 9.07
C ASN A 435 -24.10 6.20 10.40
N SER A 436 -23.66 6.96 11.41
CA SER A 436 -23.14 6.41 12.67
C SER A 436 -24.14 5.53 13.42
N SER A 437 -25.44 5.83 13.34
CA SER A 437 -26.49 5.05 14.00
C SER A 437 -26.60 3.64 13.41
N GLU A 438 -26.50 3.51 12.10
CA GLU A 438 -26.54 2.18 11.46
C GLU A 438 -25.28 1.38 11.78
N ILE A 439 -24.09 2.00 11.73
CA ILE A 439 -22.84 1.34 12.12
C ILE A 439 -22.93 0.82 13.56
N LYS A 440 -23.45 1.64 14.49
CA LYS A 440 -23.67 1.25 15.88
C LYS A 440 -24.69 0.12 16.01
N ARG A 441 -25.81 0.17 15.28
CA ARG A 441 -26.81 -0.89 15.28
C ARG A 441 -26.20 -2.24 14.88
N ILE A 442 -25.35 -2.26 13.86
CA ILE A 442 -24.64 -3.48 13.44
C ILE A 442 -23.65 -3.95 14.51
N TRP A 443 -22.96 -3.04 15.19
CA TRP A 443 -22.11 -3.39 16.32
C TRP A 443 -22.90 -3.98 17.50
N ASP A 444 -24.09 -3.46 17.77
CA ASP A 444 -24.95 -3.99 18.84
C ASP A 444 -25.43 -5.41 18.54
N LEU A 445 -25.68 -5.72 17.26
CA LEU A 445 -25.92 -7.11 16.85
C LEU A 445 -24.71 -8.00 17.12
N VAL A 446 -23.49 -7.54 16.86
CA VAL A 446 -22.28 -8.30 17.21
C VAL A 446 -22.23 -8.59 18.71
N LEU A 447 -22.52 -7.61 19.56
CA LEU A 447 -22.54 -7.80 21.01
C LEU A 447 -23.63 -8.79 21.42
N TYR A 448 -24.83 -8.67 20.84
CA TYR A 448 -25.92 -9.62 21.06
C TYR A 448 -25.51 -11.05 20.72
N TYR A 449 -24.94 -11.30 19.54
CA TYR A 449 -24.55 -12.65 19.12
C TYR A 449 -23.32 -13.21 19.85
N ARG A 450 -22.49 -12.36 20.47
CA ARG A 450 -21.45 -12.83 21.38
C ARG A 450 -22.03 -13.43 22.66
N GLU A 451 -23.12 -12.86 23.16
CA GLU A 451 -23.85 -13.37 24.34
C GLU A 451 -24.77 -14.54 23.96
N ASN A 452 -25.31 -14.54 22.74
CA ASN A 452 -26.28 -15.51 22.23
C ASN A 452 -25.69 -16.34 21.07
N SER A 453 -24.54 -16.98 21.31
CA SER A 453 -23.76 -17.62 20.24
C SER A 453 -24.44 -18.79 19.51
N GLY A 454 -25.51 -19.35 20.10
CA GLY A 454 -26.36 -20.38 19.48
C GLY A 454 -27.34 -19.82 18.44
N GLU A 455 -27.57 -18.50 18.45
CA GLU A 455 -28.42 -17.81 17.46
C GLU A 455 -27.61 -17.24 16.29
N LEU A 456 -26.29 -17.40 16.27
CA LEU A 456 -25.48 -16.79 15.20
C LEU A 456 -25.87 -17.29 13.80
N ASP A 457 -26.37 -18.53 13.70
CA ASP A 457 -26.81 -19.11 12.43
C ASP A 457 -28.15 -18.55 11.93
N THR A 458 -28.87 -17.80 12.79
CA THR A 458 -30.07 -17.04 12.41
C THR A 458 -29.74 -15.65 11.85
N VAL A 459 -28.45 -15.27 11.78
CA VAL A 459 -28.04 -14.06 11.06
C VAL A 459 -28.44 -14.22 9.61
N GLU A 460 -29.55 -13.58 9.25
CA GLU A 460 -30.04 -13.52 7.88
C GLU A 460 -28.95 -12.90 7.01
N ASP A 461 -28.60 -13.64 5.96
CA ASP A 461 -28.04 -13.03 4.77
C ASP A 461 -29.15 -12.15 4.25
N VAL A 462 -29.03 -10.84 4.45
CA VAL A 462 -29.81 -9.95 3.60
C VAL A 462 -29.18 -10.09 2.23
N ASP A 463 -29.78 -10.98 1.43
CA ASP A 463 -29.32 -11.37 0.12
C ASP A 463 -29.04 -10.10 -0.70
N PRO A 464 -27.87 -9.96 -1.36
CA PRO A 464 -27.68 -8.92 -2.37
C PRO A 464 -28.74 -8.96 -3.48
N ASN A 465 -29.59 -9.99 -3.57
CA ASN A 465 -30.66 -10.19 -4.54
C ASN A 465 -32.09 -10.03 -4.04
N GLU A 466 -32.34 -9.76 -2.77
CA GLU A 466 -33.70 -9.42 -2.34
C GLU A 466 -33.95 -7.93 -2.57
N ASP A 467 -34.76 -7.64 -3.60
CA ASP A 467 -35.39 -6.33 -3.74
C ASP A 467 -36.17 -6.02 -2.45
N PRO A 468 -36.17 -4.76 -1.97
CA PRO A 468 -37.05 -4.38 -0.89
C PRO A 468 -38.47 -4.61 -1.38
N VAL A 469 -39.19 -5.54 -0.73
CA VAL A 469 -40.60 -5.80 -0.97
C VAL A 469 -41.36 -4.48 -0.85
N SER A 470 -41.62 -3.85 -1.99
CA SER A 470 -42.76 -2.95 -2.13
C SER A 470 -43.96 -3.85 -2.30
N SER A 471 -44.81 -3.87 -1.27
CA SER A 471 -46.21 -4.23 -1.46
C SER A 471 -46.79 -3.31 -2.53
N ASP A 472 -47.08 -3.86 -3.70
CA ASP A 472 -48.28 -3.58 -4.49
C ASP A 472 -48.32 -4.57 -5.66
N ASP A 473 -49.46 -5.24 -5.77
CA ASP A 473 -49.79 -6.27 -6.74
C ASP A 473 -49.72 -5.74 -8.19
N ASP A 474 -49.19 -6.55 -9.12
CA ASP A 474 -49.87 -6.83 -10.40
C ASP A 474 -49.15 -7.94 -11.19
N GLU A 475 -49.94 -8.94 -11.60
CA GLU A 475 -49.58 -10.07 -12.43
C GLU A 475 -49.24 -9.64 -13.88
N SER A 476 -48.18 -10.21 -14.46
CA SER A 476 -48.24 -11.08 -15.67
C SER A 476 -46.96 -11.10 -16.54
N SER A 477 -46.78 -12.28 -17.16
CA SER A 477 -45.94 -12.65 -18.32
C SER A 477 -44.42 -12.75 -18.20
N SER A 478 -43.98 -14.00 -17.98
CA SER A 478 -43.15 -14.84 -18.86
C SER A 478 -41.91 -14.29 -19.61
N ASP A 479 -40.86 -15.11 -19.49
CA ASP A 479 -39.80 -15.47 -20.46
C ASP A 479 -38.37 -15.02 -20.15
N GLU A 480 -37.52 -16.05 -20.01
CA GLU A 480 -36.10 -16.22 -20.43
C GLU A 480 -35.07 -15.14 -19.97
N GLU A 481 -33.84 -15.41 -19.57
CA GLU A 481 -32.88 -16.44 -19.96
C GLU A 481 -31.71 -16.35 -18.94
N SER A 482 -31.29 -17.47 -18.35
CA SER A 482 -30.13 -17.49 -17.44
C SER A 482 -28.84 -17.54 -18.26
N SER A 483 -28.09 -16.43 -18.32
CA SER A 483 -26.70 -16.45 -18.77
C SER A 483 -25.76 -16.20 -17.60
N SER A 484 -25.09 -17.28 -17.21
CA SER A 484 -23.93 -17.28 -16.31
C SER A 484 -22.78 -16.55 -17.00
N ILE A 485 -22.49 -15.32 -16.58
CA ILE A 485 -21.29 -14.60 -17.01
C ILE A 485 -20.14 -15.03 -16.08
N GLU A 486 -19.34 -15.98 -16.56
CA GLU A 486 -18.02 -16.25 -16.01
C GLU A 486 -17.13 -14.99 -16.14
N PRO A 487 -16.29 -14.68 -15.14
CA PRO A 487 -15.33 -13.58 -15.27
C PRO A 487 -14.28 -13.93 -16.33
N PRO A 488 -13.92 -12.98 -17.22
CA PRO A 488 -13.00 -13.26 -18.31
C PRO A 488 -11.61 -13.60 -17.78
N VAL A 489 -11.14 -14.78 -18.16
CA VAL A 489 -9.72 -15.19 -18.13
C VAL A 489 -8.96 -14.26 -19.07
N LEU A 490 -8.23 -13.30 -18.51
CA LEU A 490 -7.22 -12.54 -19.25
C LEU A 490 -5.82 -13.03 -18.87
N ASP A 491 -5.44 -14.14 -19.51
CA ASP A 491 -4.05 -14.46 -19.78
C ASP A 491 -3.49 -13.39 -20.72
N ALA A 492 -2.66 -12.48 -20.19
CA ALA A 492 -1.57 -11.78 -20.86
C ALA A 492 -1.15 -10.50 -20.10
N MET A 493 -0.45 -10.62 -18.97
CA MET A 493 0.39 -9.52 -18.44
C MET A 493 1.64 -10.07 -17.74
N VAL A 494 2.37 -10.94 -18.43
CA VAL A 494 3.72 -11.40 -18.04
C VAL A 494 4.81 -10.69 -18.86
N ASP A 495 4.45 -9.74 -19.74
CA ASP A 495 5.29 -9.34 -20.87
C ASP A 495 5.43 -7.84 -21.17
N LEU A 496 5.23 -6.97 -20.18
CA LEU A 496 5.71 -5.58 -20.17
C LEU A 496 6.27 -5.26 -18.79
#